data_AF-A0A2D7EZI8-F1
#
_entry.id   AF-A0A2D7EZI8-F1
#
_cell.length_a   1.000
_cell.length_b   1.000
_cell.length_c   1.000
_cell.angle_alpha   90.00
_cell.angle_beta   90.00
_cell.angle_gamma   90.00
#
_symmetry.space_group_name_H-M   'P 1'
#
loop_
_entity.id
_entity.type
_entity.pdbx_description
1 polymer ?
#
loop_
_entity_poly.entity_id
_entity_poly.type
_entity_poly.pdbx_seq_one_letter_code
_entity_poly.pdbx_strand_id
1 'polypeptide(L)'
;MDVNDKFHSFMKSFCAAVELQSRAAQQGCFLECVVLTAAIIDATLRIGLILKHQIETSSSNLLEDILCQGEQDKAFSERKIYKNSFGKGIIDEQTFNELNDLYGERNKVVHRYIISSITTLDMLRIAEQYDDLKHKVSNFVAVLEKEQIRLGVGMTVNGNGENLDKDINELARSKHGDDGLASALRECL
;
A
#
# COMPACT_ATOMS: atom_id res chain seq x y z
N MET A 1 -17.56 1.40 -14.54
CA MET A 1 -17.01 0.52 -13.49
C MET A 1 -17.56 1.04 -12.18
N ASP A 2 -18.31 0.22 -11.45
CA ASP A 2 -18.88 0.60 -10.15
C ASP A 2 -17.77 0.83 -9.11
N VAL A 3 -18.07 1.52 -8.01
CA VAL A 3 -17.10 1.78 -6.93
C VAL A 3 -16.58 0.50 -6.29
N ASN A 4 -17.42 -0.55 -6.21
CA ASN A 4 -17.00 -1.86 -5.71
C ASN A 4 -16.03 -2.55 -6.68
N ASP A 5 -16.26 -2.44 -8.00
CA ASP A 5 -15.34 -2.96 -9.01
C ASP A 5 -13.98 -2.23 -8.95
N LYS A 6 -14.02 -0.90 -8.74
CA LYS A 6 -12.81 -0.07 -8.53
C LYS A 6 -12.03 -0.51 -7.30
N PHE A 7 -12.72 -0.71 -6.18
CA PHE A 7 -12.10 -1.23 -4.97
C PHE A 7 -11.51 -2.63 -5.17
N HIS A 8 -12.23 -3.51 -5.85
CA HIS A 8 -11.74 -4.86 -6.15
C HIS A 8 -10.47 -4.83 -7.03
N SER A 9 -10.44 -3.97 -8.06
CA SER A 9 -9.26 -3.75 -8.91
C SER A 9 -8.07 -3.15 -8.14
N PHE A 10 -8.36 -2.24 -7.21
CA PHE A 10 -7.37 -1.69 -6.28
C PHE A 10 -6.77 -2.80 -5.41
N MET A 11 -7.60 -3.67 -4.82
CA MET A 11 -7.14 -4.80 -4.00
C MET A 11 -6.32 -5.82 -4.80
N LYS A 12 -6.70 -6.12 -6.04
CA LYS A 12 -5.88 -6.94 -6.97
C LYS A 12 -4.47 -6.38 -7.15
N SER A 13 -4.40 -5.06 -7.38
CA SER A 13 -3.13 -4.36 -7.58
C SER A 13 -2.29 -4.34 -6.30
N PHE A 14 -2.94 -4.16 -5.14
CA PHE A 14 -2.29 -4.23 -3.83
C PHE A 14 -1.71 -5.62 -3.55
N CYS A 15 -2.49 -6.69 -3.72
CA CYS A 15 -2.02 -8.06 -3.50
C CYS A 15 -0.86 -8.45 -4.43
N ALA A 16 -0.93 -8.06 -5.71
CA ALA A 16 0.17 -8.29 -6.64
C ALA A 16 1.44 -7.52 -6.26
N ALA A 17 1.32 -6.28 -5.77
CA ALA A 17 2.46 -5.51 -5.29
C ALA A 17 3.13 -6.16 -4.07
N VAL A 18 2.33 -6.70 -3.13
CA VAL A 18 2.84 -7.45 -1.96
C VAL A 18 3.57 -8.72 -2.40
N GLU A 19 3.01 -9.49 -3.34
CA GLU A 19 3.64 -10.70 -3.87
C GLU A 19 4.98 -10.40 -4.56
N LEU A 20 5.00 -9.38 -5.43
CA LEU A 20 6.23 -8.93 -6.11
C LEU A 20 7.27 -8.40 -5.10
N GLN A 21 6.83 -7.68 -4.06
CA GLN A 21 7.74 -7.14 -3.03
C GLN A 21 8.38 -8.27 -2.23
N SER A 22 7.61 -9.30 -1.85
CA SER A 22 8.12 -10.47 -1.15
C SER A 22 9.20 -11.18 -1.97
N ARG A 23 8.93 -11.41 -3.26
CA ARG A 23 9.89 -12.01 -4.18
C ARG A 23 11.15 -11.15 -4.31
N ALA A 24 10.99 -9.84 -4.49
CA ALA A 24 12.11 -8.91 -4.60
C ALA A 24 13.00 -8.94 -3.35
N ALA A 25 12.41 -9.01 -2.15
CA ALA A 25 13.14 -9.08 -0.90
C ALA A 25 13.99 -10.35 -0.80
N GLN A 26 13.42 -11.52 -1.14
CA GLN A 26 14.13 -12.79 -1.14
C GLN A 26 15.29 -12.85 -2.16
N GLN A 27 15.13 -12.16 -3.30
CA GLN A 27 16.14 -12.12 -4.35
C GLN A 27 17.19 -11.00 -4.16
N GLY A 28 17.07 -10.19 -3.10
CA GLY A 28 17.98 -9.06 -2.86
C GLY A 28 17.80 -7.89 -3.85
N CYS A 29 16.62 -7.77 -4.44
CA CYS A 29 16.27 -6.70 -5.40
C CYS A 29 15.89 -5.41 -4.66
N PHE A 30 16.86 -4.70 -4.09
CA PHE A 30 16.60 -3.54 -3.21
C PHE A 30 15.85 -2.39 -3.89
N LEU A 31 16.16 -2.10 -5.17
CA LEU A 31 15.46 -1.05 -5.94
C LEU A 31 13.96 -1.38 -6.07
N GLU A 32 13.67 -2.63 -6.40
CA GLU A 32 12.30 -3.13 -6.54
C GLU A 32 11.58 -3.13 -5.19
N CYS A 33 12.27 -3.51 -4.10
CA CYS A 33 11.74 -3.39 -2.74
C CYS A 33 11.34 -1.96 -2.41
N VAL A 34 12.20 -0.97 -2.68
CA VAL A 34 11.90 0.45 -2.42
C VAL A 34 10.66 0.91 -3.18
N VAL A 35 10.59 0.59 -4.48
CA VAL A 35 9.47 1.03 -5.33
C VAL A 35 8.15 0.39 -4.92
N LEU A 36 8.14 -0.94 -4.73
CA LEU A 36 6.92 -1.66 -4.38
C LEU A 36 6.46 -1.35 -2.96
N THR A 37 7.39 -1.23 -2.00
CA THR A 37 7.04 -0.89 -0.61
C THR A 37 6.43 0.50 -0.52
N ALA A 38 6.94 1.49 -1.26
CA ALA A 38 6.33 2.82 -1.32
C ALA A 38 4.88 2.76 -1.86
N ALA A 39 4.63 1.97 -2.90
CA ALA A 39 3.28 1.77 -3.46
C ALA A 39 2.34 1.07 -2.47
N ILE A 40 2.82 0.06 -1.74
CA ILE A 40 2.07 -0.64 -0.70
C ILE A 40 1.71 0.31 0.44
N ILE A 41 2.63 1.17 0.87
CA ILE A 41 2.37 2.20 1.89
C ILE A 41 1.29 3.19 1.43
N ASP A 42 1.40 3.73 0.21
CA ASP A 42 0.40 4.66 -0.35
C ASP A 42 -0.99 4.01 -0.40
N ALA A 43 -1.06 2.77 -0.89
CA ALA A 43 -2.30 2.00 -0.93
C ALA A 43 -2.88 1.74 0.46
N THR A 44 -2.03 1.38 1.43
CA THR A 44 -2.45 1.13 2.82
C THR A 44 -3.02 2.39 3.45
N LEU A 45 -2.40 3.56 3.23
CA LEU A 45 -2.93 4.84 3.71
C LEU A 45 -4.24 5.23 3.04
N ARG A 46 -4.43 4.92 1.74
CA ARG A 46 -5.74 5.10 1.07
C ARG A 46 -6.81 4.25 1.72
N ILE A 47 -6.53 2.99 2.05
CA ILE A 47 -7.45 2.14 2.83
C ILE A 47 -7.74 2.80 4.19
N GLY A 48 -6.71 3.25 4.91
CA GLY A 48 -6.88 3.97 6.17
C GLY A 48 -7.81 5.18 6.07
N LEU A 49 -7.70 5.98 5.00
CA LEU A 49 -8.59 7.13 4.75
C LEU A 49 -10.05 6.71 4.54
N ILE A 50 -10.29 5.61 3.81
CA ILE A 50 -11.63 5.03 3.65
C ILE A 50 -12.18 4.58 5.01
N LEU A 51 -11.41 3.79 5.75
CA LEU A 51 -11.83 3.26 7.04
C LEU A 51 -12.18 4.38 8.02
N LYS A 52 -11.33 5.40 8.10
CA LYS A 52 -11.54 6.58 8.95
C LYS A 52 -12.81 7.34 8.54
N HIS A 53 -13.04 7.54 7.24
CA HIS A 53 -14.25 8.19 6.75
C HIS A 53 -15.52 7.41 7.11
N GLN A 54 -15.50 6.09 6.94
CA GLN A 54 -16.60 5.20 7.29
C GLN A 54 -16.93 5.25 8.78
N ILE A 55 -15.90 5.29 9.65
CA ILE A 55 -16.07 5.48 11.10
C ILE A 55 -16.71 6.85 11.39
N GLU A 56 -16.16 7.93 10.83
CA GLU A 56 -16.63 9.31 11.07
C GLU A 56 -18.07 9.55 10.59
N THR A 57 -18.49 8.84 9.55
CA THR A 57 -19.82 9.02 8.92
C THR A 57 -20.82 7.91 9.26
N SER A 58 -20.40 6.89 10.00
CA SER A 58 -21.21 5.68 10.26
C SER A 58 -21.79 5.09 8.98
N SER A 59 -20.96 4.98 7.94
CA SER A 59 -21.35 4.48 6.62
C SER A 59 -20.41 3.39 6.13
N SER A 60 -20.83 2.63 5.11
CA SER A 60 -19.99 1.71 4.35
C SER A 60 -19.48 2.33 3.05
N ASN A 61 -19.61 3.66 2.89
CA ASN A 61 -19.26 4.34 1.65
C ASN A 61 -17.77 4.23 1.38
N LEU A 62 -17.45 3.88 0.15
CA LEU A 62 -16.08 3.94 -0.38
C LEU A 62 -15.79 5.34 -0.91
N LEU A 63 -14.55 5.80 -0.75
CA LEU A 63 -14.11 7.08 -1.31
C LEU A 63 -13.54 6.84 -2.71
N GLU A 64 -14.39 6.95 -3.73
CA GLU A 64 -14.05 6.63 -5.11
C GLU A 64 -12.83 7.41 -5.63
N ASP A 65 -12.76 8.71 -5.32
CA ASP A 65 -11.71 9.64 -5.76
C ASP A 65 -10.29 9.25 -5.30
N ILE A 66 -10.18 8.44 -4.24
CA ILE A 66 -8.89 7.97 -3.73
C ILE A 66 -8.57 6.54 -4.18
N LEU A 67 -9.53 5.79 -4.75
CA LEU A 67 -9.32 4.41 -5.21
C LEU A 67 -8.86 4.34 -6.66
N CYS A 68 -9.42 5.19 -7.51
CA CYS A 68 -9.13 5.17 -8.95
C CYS A 68 -9.09 6.59 -9.48
N GLN A 69 -8.14 6.86 -10.37
CA GLN A 69 -8.05 8.13 -11.08
C GLN A 69 -7.96 7.81 -12.56
N GLY A 70 -8.86 8.38 -13.37
CA GLY A 70 -8.77 8.30 -14.83
C GLY A 70 -7.55 9.07 -15.34
N GLU A 71 -7.16 8.84 -16.60
CA GLU A 71 -6.00 9.49 -17.22
C GLU A 71 -6.09 11.04 -17.23
N GLN A 72 -7.29 11.58 -17.11
CA GLN A 72 -7.58 13.03 -17.13
C GLN A 72 -7.84 13.62 -15.73
N ASP A 73 -7.90 12.80 -14.69
CA ASP A 73 -8.20 13.28 -13.34
C ASP A 73 -6.95 13.86 -12.66
N LYS A 74 -7.15 14.88 -11.83
CA LYS A 74 -6.04 15.48 -11.08
C LYS A 74 -5.54 14.48 -10.04
N ALA A 75 -4.39 13.87 -10.31
CA ALA A 75 -3.83 12.82 -9.47
C ALA A 75 -3.66 13.27 -8.00
N PHE A 76 -4.11 12.44 -7.05
CA PHE A 76 -3.72 12.59 -5.65
C PHE A 76 -2.26 12.14 -5.57
N SER A 77 -1.37 13.12 -5.43
CA SER A 77 0.02 12.79 -5.18
C SER A 77 0.14 12.00 -3.87
N GLU A 78 1.10 11.10 -3.81
CA GLU A 78 1.45 10.34 -2.61
C GLU A 78 1.64 11.26 -1.39
N ARG A 79 2.31 12.41 -1.56
CA ARG A 79 2.43 13.42 -0.49
C ARG A 79 1.09 14.00 -0.03
N LYS A 80 0.09 14.10 -0.90
CA LYS A 80 -1.27 14.50 -0.54
C LYS A 80 -1.97 13.41 0.27
N ILE A 81 -1.75 12.13 -0.05
CA ILE A 81 -2.24 11.00 0.77
C ILE A 81 -1.61 11.03 2.16
N TYR A 82 -0.30 11.25 2.27
CA TYR A 82 0.39 11.38 3.56
C TYR A 82 -0.18 12.53 4.39
N LYS A 83 -0.32 13.71 3.76
CA LYS A 83 -0.87 14.91 4.42
C LYS A 83 -2.30 14.69 4.90
N ASN A 84 -3.14 14.07 4.09
CA ASN A 84 -4.53 13.78 4.46
C ASN A 84 -4.59 12.77 5.61
N SER A 85 -3.74 11.74 5.59
CA SER A 85 -3.68 10.72 6.63
C SER A 85 -3.26 11.32 7.97
N PHE A 86 -2.25 12.19 7.97
CA PHE A 86 -1.86 12.95 9.15
C PHE A 86 -2.97 13.91 9.63
N GLY A 87 -3.56 14.68 8.71
CA GLY A 87 -4.64 15.63 9.05
C GLY A 87 -5.91 14.96 9.60
N LYS A 88 -6.13 13.68 9.29
CA LYS A 88 -7.21 12.85 9.83
C LYS A 88 -6.83 12.08 11.10
N GLY A 89 -5.60 12.25 11.60
CA GLY A 89 -5.08 11.56 12.79
C GLY A 89 -4.98 10.04 12.60
N ILE A 90 -4.76 9.56 11.37
CA ILE A 90 -4.53 8.15 11.08
C ILE A 90 -3.10 7.76 11.45
N ILE A 91 -2.15 8.63 11.10
CA ILE A 91 -0.74 8.50 11.44
C ILE A 91 -0.31 9.65 12.34
N ASP A 92 0.73 9.42 13.14
CA ASP A 92 1.33 10.45 13.98
C ASP A 92 2.31 11.35 13.19
N GLU A 93 2.75 12.43 13.85
CA GLU A 93 3.69 13.40 13.26
C GLU A 93 5.04 12.75 12.91
N GLN A 94 5.53 11.85 13.76
CA GLN A 94 6.80 11.16 13.52
C GLN A 94 6.73 10.34 12.23
N THR A 95 5.70 9.52 12.06
CA THR A 95 5.47 8.71 10.86
C THR A 95 5.25 9.57 9.62
N PHE A 96 4.54 10.69 9.76
CA PHE A 96 4.36 11.63 8.65
C PHE A 96 5.70 12.24 8.18
N ASN A 97 6.60 12.57 9.11
CA ASN A 97 7.93 13.09 8.77
C ASN A 97 8.79 12.00 8.11
N GLU A 98 8.84 10.79 8.69
CA GLU A 98 9.54 9.62 8.13
C GLU A 98 9.10 9.33 6.68
N LEU A 99 7.79 9.37 6.40
CA LEU A 99 7.24 9.19 5.05
C LEU A 99 7.75 10.25 4.05
N ASN A 100 7.82 11.51 4.47
CA ASN A 100 8.31 12.60 3.60
C ASN A 100 9.82 12.51 3.36
N ASP A 101 10.59 12.10 4.38
CA ASP A 101 12.04 11.93 4.26
C ASP A 101 12.36 10.78 3.31
N LEU A 102 11.72 9.61 3.48
CA LEU A 102 11.91 8.47 2.58
C LEU A 102 11.44 8.74 1.16
N TYR A 103 10.38 9.52 0.96
CA TYR A 103 9.99 10.00 -0.37
C TYR A 103 11.16 10.74 -1.06
N GLY A 104 11.91 11.55 -0.30
CA GLY A 104 13.11 12.24 -0.76
C GLY A 104 14.26 11.28 -1.10
N GLU A 105 14.50 10.29 -0.25
CA GLU A 105 15.55 9.27 -0.48
C GLU A 105 15.23 8.37 -1.68
N ARG A 106 13.98 7.96 -1.86
CA ARG A 106 13.54 7.21 -3.04
C ARG A 106 13.85 7.96 -4.33
N ASN A 107 13.71 9.29 -4.35
CA ASN A 107 14.06 10.07 -5.54
C ASN A 107 15.54 9.90 -5.90
N LYS A 108 16.43 9.75 -4.91
CA LYS A 108 17.84 9.45 -5.17
C LYS A 108 18.00 8.03 -5.72
N VAL A 109 17.37 7.05 -5.10
CA VAL A 109 17.40 5.63 -5.50
C VAL A 109 16.85 5.40 -6.91
N VAL A 110 15.75 6.05 -7.27
CA VAL A 110 15.03 5.77 -8.54
C VAL A 110 15.49 6.68 -9.67
N HIS A 111 15.66 7.98 -9.42
CA HIS A 111 15.91 8.95 -10.48
C HIS A 111 17.36 9.43 -10.56
N ARG A 112 18.10 9.38 -9.45
CA ARG A 112 19.47 9.90 -9.38
C ARG A 112 20.51 8.84 -9.09
N TYR A 113 20.18 7.55 -9.23
CA TYR A 113 21.08 6.45 -8.88
C TYR A 113 22.45 6.59 -9.55
N ILE A 114 22.44 6.80 -10.87
CA ILE A 114 23.67 6.94 -11.69
C ILE A 114 24.40 8.26 -11.41
N ILE A 115 23.68 9.32 -11.05
CA ILE A 115 24.21 10.69 -10.94
C ILE A 115 24.34 11.17 -9.49
N SER A 116 24.34 10.26 -8.52
CA SER A 116 24.54 10.54 -7.10
C SER A 116 25.56 9.59 -6.50
N SER A 117 26.04 9.89 -5.30
CA SER A 117 27.00 9.06 -4.57
C SER A 117 26.35 7.91 -3.81
N ILE A 118 25.10 7.56 -4.11
CA ILE A 118 24.37 6.51 -3.40
C ILE A 118 25.01 5.16 -3.69
N THR A 119 25.31 4.41 -2.64
CA THR A 119 25.85 3.05 -2.77
C THR A 119 24.75 2.00 -2.70
N THR A 120 25.06 0.77 -3.11
CA THR A 120 24.14 -0.36 -2.91
C THR A 120 23.84 -0.62 -1.42
N LEU A 121 24.80 -0.35 -0.53
CA LEU A 121 24.57 -0.42 0.92
C LEU A 121 23.57 0.63 1.39
N ASP A 122 23.62 1.85 0.86
CA ASP A 122 22.63 2.88 1.16
C ASP A 122 21.25 2.48 0.66
N MET A 123 21.18 1.84 -0.52
CA MET A 123 19.92 1.32 -1.05
C MET A 123 19.32 0.22 -0.18
N LEU A 124 20.14 -0.70 0.32
CA LEU A 124 19.69 -1.72 1.29
C LEU A 124 19.11 -1.05 2.53
N ARG A 125 19.81 -0.07 3.13
CA ARG A 125 19.32 0.68 4.30
C ARG A 125 18.00 1.39 4.03
N ILE A 126 17.86 2.01 2.86
CA ILE A 126 16.61 2.68 2.47
C ILE A 126 15.49 1.65 2.31
N ALA A 127 15.76 0.47 1.74
CA ALA A 127 14.79 -0.60 1.62
C ALA A 127 14.33 -1.11 3.00
N GLU A 128 15.26 -1.30 3.95
CA GLU A 128 14.96 -1.67 5.35
C GLU A 128 14.08 -0.61 6.03
N GLN A 129 14.42 0.67 5.88
CA GLN A 129 13.62 1.77 6.43
C GLN A 129 12.20 1.82 5.84
N TYR A 130 12.06 1.53 4.54
CA TYR A 130 10.76 1.41 3.90
C TYR A 130 9.96 0.22 4.46
N ASP A 131 10.61 -0.91 4.73
CA ASP A 131 9.97 -2.10 5.30
C ASP A 131 9.47 -1.84 6.73
N ASP A 132 10.30 -1.22 7.57
CA ASP A 132 9.91 -0.79 8.92
C ASP A 132 8.70 0.15 8.87
N LEU A 133 8.74 1.14 7.97
CA LEU A 133 7.66 2.11 7.82
C LEU A 133 6.37 1.47 7.28
N LYS A 134 6.47 0.47 6.40
CA LYS A 134 5.34 -0.34 5.93
C LYS A 134 4.65 -1.00 7.11
N HIS A 135 5.40 -1.68 7.99
CA HIS A 135 4.84 -2.32 9.18
C HIS A 135 4.19 -1.31 10.13
N LYS A 136 4.83 -0.15 10.34
CA LYS A 136 4.28 0.93 11.18
C LYS A 136 2.94 1.44 10.63
N VAL A 137 2.85 1.70 9.32
CA VAL A 137 1.64 2.15 8.65
C VAL A 137 0.54 1.09 8.69
N SER A 138 0.86 -0.19 8.45
CA SER A 138 -0.10 -1.29 8.58
C SER A 138 -0.69 -1.38 9.99
N ASN A 139 0.12 -1.15 11.04
CA ASN A 139 -0.38 -1.13 12.41
C ASN A 139 -1.39 -0.01 12.67
N PHE A 140 -1.18 1.19 12.12
CA PHE A 140 -2.17 2.28 12.21
C PHE A 140 -3.51 1.91 11.56
N VAL A 141 -3.47 1.29 10.38
CA VAL A 141 -4.67 0.85 9.67
C VAL A 141 -5.38 -0.29 10.41
N ALA A 142 -4.63 -1.25 10.97
CA ALA A 142 -5.19 -2.34 11.78
C ALA A 142 -5.93 -1.82 13.03
N VAL A 143 -5.51 -0.69 13.60
CA VAL A 143 -6.26 -0.03 14.70
C VAL A 143 -7.63 0.47 14.20
N LEU A 144 -7.70 1.06 13.00
CA LEU A 144 -8.96 1.50 12.41
C LEU A 144 -9.89 0.33 12.07
N GLU A 145 -9.34 -0.79 11.58
CA GLU A 145 -10.11 -2.02 11.31
C GLU A 145 -10.74 -2.56 12.60
N LYS A 146 -9.97 -2.65 13.68
CA LYS A 146 -10.47 -3.05 15.00
C LYS A 146 -11.57 -2.11 15.50
N GLU A 147 -11.43 -0.82 15.24
CA GLU A 147 -12.42 0.18 15.61
C GLU A 147 -13.73 0.02 14.81
N GLN A 148 -13.64 -0.28 13.51
CA GLN A 148 -14.82 -0.60 12.69
C GLN A 148 -15.58 -1.81 13.22
N ILE A 149 -14.87 -2.90 13.54
CA ILE A 149 -15.47 -4.11 14.15
C ILE A 149 -16.16 -3.75 15.47
N ARG A 150 -15.48 -2.99 16.34
CA ARG A 150 -16.01 -2.58 17.66
C ARG A 150 -17.29 -1.75 17.54
N LEU A 151 -17.36 -0.87 16.55
CA LEU A 151 -18.50 0.01 16.33
C LEU A 151 -19.60 -0.64 15.47
N GLY A 152 -19.30 -1.75 14.77
CA GLY A 152 -20.21 -2.38 13.82
C GLY A 152 -20.48 -1.52 12.58
N VAL A 153 -19.49 -0.74 12.14
CA VAL A 153 -19.61 0.20 11.00
C VAL A 153 -18.55 -0.07 9.93
N GLY A 154 -18.82 0.37 8.70
CA GLY A 154 -17.83 0.33 7.62
C GLY A 154 -17.79 -0.98 6.85
N MET A 155 -16.64 -1.28 6.25
CA MET A 155 -16.45 -2.46 5.40
C MET A 155 -15.85 -3.67 6.15
N THR A 156 -15.22 -3.44 7.31
CA THR A 156 -14.59 -4.49 8.11
C THR A 156 -15.49 -4.93 9.27
N VAL A 157 -16.76 -5.26 8.99
CA VAL A 157 -17.78 -5.49 10.05
C VAL A 157 -17.77 -6.92 10.60
N ASN A 158 -17.35 -7.90 9.80
CA ASN A 158 -17.24 -9.31 10.18
C ASN A 158 -15.82 -9.79 9.89
N GLY A 159 -15.04 -10.08 10.93
CA GLY A 159 -13.65 -10.57 10.83
C GLY A 159 -13.52 -12.02 10.32
N ASN A 160 -14.40 -12.47 9.42
CA ASN A 160 -14.38 -13.83 8.90
C ASN A 160 -13.27 -13.97 7.84
N GLY A 161 -12.10 -14.43 8.29
CA GLY A 161 -10.92 -14.69 7.47
C GLY A 161 -10.78 -16.14 6.99
N GLU A 162 -11.87 -16.89 6.82
CA GLU A 162 -11.79 -18.26 6.31
C GLU A 162 -11.41 -18.23 4.81
N ASN A 163 -10.14 -18.57 4.50
CA ASN A 163 -9.46 -18.52 3.19
C ASN A 163 -8.73 -17.22 2.76
N LEU A 164 -8.33 -16.34 3.68
CA LEU A 164 -7.60 -15.11 3.36
C LEU A 164 -6.40 -15.31 2.41
N ASP A 165 -5.59 -16.35 2.63
CA ASP A 165 -4.42 -16.64 1.78
C ASP A 165 -4.80 -17.05 0.35
N LYS A 166 -5.92 -17.77 0.16
CA LYS A 166 -6.38 -18.12 -1.18
C LYS A 166 -6.93 -16.90 -1.91
N ASP A 167 -7.65 -16.05 -1.19
CA ASP A 167 -8.24 -14.83 -1.74
C ASP A 167 -7.14 -13.84 -2.17
N ILE A 168 -6.10 -13.65 -1.35
CA ILE A 168 -4.92 -12.83 -1.70
C ILE A 168 -4.24 -13.38 -2.96
N ASN A 169 -4.03 -14.70 -3.02
CA ASN A 169 -3.40 -15.35 -4.17
C ASN A 169 -4.23 -15.25 -5.45
N GLU A 170 -5.55 -15.36 -5.36
CA GLU A 170 -6.45 -15.21 -6.51
C GLU A 170 -6.47 -13.77 -7.02
N LEU A 171 -6.53 -12.80 -6.10
CA LEU A 171 -6.47 -11.37 -6.41
C LEU A 171 -5.17 -11.01 -7.12
N ALA A 172 -4.02 -11.44 -6.59
CA ALA A 172 -2.72 -11.18 -7.20
C ALA A 172 -2.58 -11.82 -8.59
N ARG A 173 -2.97 -13.10 -8.73
CA ARG A 173 -2.93 -13.83 -10.01
C ARG A 173 -3.68 -13.08 -11.11
N SER A 174 -4.88 -12.59 -10.80
CA SER A 174 -5.71 -11.88 -11.78
C SER A 174 -5.08 -10.57 -12.27
N LYS A 175 -4.17 -9.97 -11.50
CA LYS A 175 -3.48 -8.73 -11.86
C LYS A 175 -2.28 -8.97 -12.77
N HIS A 176 -1.56 -10.07 -12.60
CA HIS A 176 -0.38 -10.41 -13.40
C HIS A 176 -0.70 -10.59 -14.88
N GLY A 177 -1.96 -10.92 -15.21
CA GLY A 177 -2.45 -10.96 -16.59
C GLY A 177 -2.02 -12.19 -17.39
N ASP A 178 -1.14 -13.04 -16.84
CA ASP A 178 -0.71 -14.32 -17.42
C ASP A 178 -0.52 -15.38 -16.31
N ASP A 179 -1.10 -16.56 -16.54
CA ASP A 179 -1.10 -17.66 -15.57
C ASP A 179 0.27 -18.34 -15.42
N GLY A 180 1.05 -18.39 -16.50
CA GLY A 180 2.41 -18.93 -16.48
C GLY A 180 3.33 -18.03 -15.66
N LEU A 181 3.24 -16.72 -15.89
CA LEU A 181 3.96 -15.70 -15.13
C LEU A 181 3.57 -15.73 -13.65
N ALA A 182 2.28 -15.74 -13.34
CA ALA A 182 1.80 -15.81 -11.95
C ALA A 182 2.31 -17.06 -11.22
N SER A 183 2.39 -18.21 -11.92
CA SER A 183 2.93 -19.45 -11.36
C SER A 183 4.44 -19.36 -11.15
N ALA A 184 5.19 -18.86 -12.14
CA ALA A 184 6.64 -18.70 -12.06
C ALA A 184 7.07 -17.74 -10.94
N LEU A 185 6.28 -16.70 -10.65
CA LEU A 185 6.51 -15.78 -9.55
C LEU A 185 6.49 -16.49 -8.18
N ARG A 186 5.67 -17.52 -8.03
CA ARG A 186 5.48 -18.27 -6.77
C ARG A 186 6.46 -19.40 -6.58
N GLU A 187 6.90 -20.03 -7.67
CA GLU A 187 7.93 -21.07 -7.63
C GLU A 187 9.31 -20.52 -7.22
N CYS A 188 9.48 -19.19 -7.29
CA CYS A 188 10.67 -18.48 -6.84
C CYS A 188 10.56 -17.90 -5.41
N LEU A 189 9.44 -18.13 -4.70
CA LEU A 189 9.24 -17.75 -3.30
C LEU A 189 9.74 -18.82 -2.33
#